data_AF-A0A7L2ISX5-F1
#
_entry.id   AF-A0A7L2ISX5-F1
#
_cell.length_a   1.000
_cell.length_b   1.000
_cell.length_c   1.000
_cell.angle_alpha   90.00
_cell.angle_beta   90.00
_cell.angle_gamma   90.00
#
_symmetry.space_group_name_H-M   'P 1'
#
loop_
_entity.id
_entity.type
_entity.pdbx_description
1 polymer ?
#
loop_
_entity_poly.entity_id
_entity_poly.type
_entity_poly.pdbx_seq_one_letter_code
_entity_poly.pdbx_strand_id
1 'polypeptide(L)'
;CLKQYMQLAIQEGCGSPITCPDMVCLNHGTLQEAEIACLVPVDQFQLYKRLKFEREVHLDPQRTWCPAADCQTVCHIALSESRAPVPVECSACRLTFCSSCKEAWHPQRLCQENLSTPVLTEQGSLIGTETEAPIKQCPVCRIYIERNEGCAQMMCKNCKHTFCWYCLQNLDNDIFLRHYDRGPCRNKLGHSRASVMWNRTQVVGILVGLGIIALVTSPLLLVASPCIICCICKSCRSKKKKHSPPTT
;
A
#
# COMPACT_ATOMS: atom_id res chain seq x y z
N CYS A 1 -2.78 -4.85 21.88
CA CYS A 1 -3.12 -5.24 20.49
C CYS A 1 -3.93 -4.18 19.75
N LEU A 2 -5.26 -4.05 19.91
CA LEU A 2 -6.05 -3.11 19.09
C LEU A 2 -5.58 -1.65 19.17
N LYS A 3 -5.32 -1.13 20.38
CA LYS A 3 -4.78 0.23 20.56
C LYS A 3 -3.45 0.45 19.82
N GLN A 4 -2.52 -0.50 19.93
CA GLN A 4 -1.22 -0.45 19.26
C GLN A 4 -1.38 -0.53 17.74
N TYR A 5 -2.26 -1.41 17.26
CA TYR A 5 -2.59 -1.51 15.84
C TYR A 5 -3.10 -0.16 15.30
N MET A 6 -4.03 0.49 16.02
CA MET A 6 -4.56 1.79 15.60
C MET A 6 -3.50 2.88 15.62
N GLN A 7 -2.62 2.90 16.63
CA GLN A 7 -1.52 3.86 16.69
C GLN A 7 -0.57 3.71 15.50
N LEU A 8 -0.21 2.48 15.15
CA LEU A 8 0.62 2.17 13.99
C LEU A 8 -0.10 2.53 12.68
N ALA A 9 -1.38 2.17 12.55
CA ALA A 9 -2.19 2.48 11.39
C ALA A 9 -2.35 4.00 11.17
N ILE A 10 -2.42 4.80 12.23
CA ILE A 10 -2.43 6.27 12.14
C ILE A 10 -1.08 6.79 11.65
N GLN A 11 0.03 6.29 12.20
CA GLN A 11 1.37 6.75 11.88
C GLN A 11 1.78 6.40 10.44
N GLU A 12 1.45 5.19 9.97
CA GLU A 12 1.87 4.70 8.66
C GLU A 12 0.81 4.87 7.56
N GLY A 13 -0.45 5.06 7.95
CA GLY A 13 -1.59 5.02 7.03
C GLY A 13 -1.83 6.30 6.25
N CYS A 14 -1.11 7.39 6.52
CA CYS A 14 -1.27 8.69 5.86
C CYS A 14 -2.75 9.14 5.75
N GLY A 15 -3.53 8.98 6.83
CA GLY A 15 -4.95 9.37 6.86
C GLY A 15 -5.91 8.42 6.14
N SER A 16 -5.45 7.25 5.69
CA SER A 16 -6.36 6.22 5.16
C SER A 16 -7.30 5.67 6.24
N PRO A 17 -8.49 5.16 5.85
CA PRO A 17 -9.40 4.51 6.79
C PRO A 17 -8.71 3.33 7.50
N ILE A 18 -8.89 3.22 8.82
CA ILE A 18 -8.38 2.09 9.58
C ILE A 18 -9.34 0.92 9.39
N THR A 19 -8.94 -0.05 8.57
CA THR A 19 -9.75 -1.23 8.24
C THR A 19 -9.48 -2.39 9.19
N CYS A 20 -10.26 -3.46 9.08
CA CYS A 20 -9.92 -4.74 9.70
C CYS A 20 -8.49 -5.17 9.28
N PRO A 21 -7.63 -5.59 10.22
CA PRO A 21 -6.29 -6.09 9.89
C PRO A 21 -6.31 -7.45 9.18
N ASP A 22 -7.45 -8.15 9.21
CA ASP A 22 -7.62 -9.40 8.48
C ASP A 22 -7.88 -9.13 6.99
N MET A 23 -6.94 -9.57 6.16
CA MET A 23 -6.97 -9.42 4.71
C MET A 23 -8.08 -10.24 4.03
N VAL A 24 -8.63 -11.26 4.70
CA VAL A 24 -9.76 -12.07 4.19
C VAL A 24 -11.10 -11.66 4.79
N CYS A 25 -11.15 -10.53 5.49
CA CYS A 25 -12.38 -10.03 6.08
C CYS A 25 -13.39 -9.59 5.00
N LEU A 26 -14.45 -10.39 4.82
CA LEU A 26 -15.52 -10.14 3.84
C LEU A 26 -16.33 -8.88 4.14
N ASN A 27 -16.37 -8.46 5.40
CA ASN A 27 -17.17 -7.31 5.84
C ASN A 27 -16.45 -5.97 5.63
N HIS A 28 -15.16 -5.98 5.26
CA HIS A 28 -14.34 -4.78 5.04
C HIS A 28 -14.53 -3.70 6.13
N GLY A 29 -14.62 -4.13 7.40
CA GLY A 29 -14.95 -3.27 8.51
C GLY A 29 -13.97 -2.09 8.62
N THR A 30 -14.51 -0.90 8.87
CA THR A 30 -13.74 0.33 9.10
C THR A 30 -14.07 0.87 10.48
N LEU A 31 -13.05 1.34 11.20
CA LEU A 31 -13.25 1.97 12.51
C LEU A 31 -13.78 3.39 12.34
N GLN A 32 -14.82 3.72 13.11
CA GLN A 32 -15.43 5.03 13.17
C GLN A 32 -14.57 6.00 13.99
N GLU A 33 -14.69 7.31 13.72
CA GLU A 33 -13.93 8.32 14.46
C GLU A 33 -14.17 8.30 15.97
N ALA A 34 -15.41 8.02 16.40
CA ALA A 34 -15.75 7.90 17.81
C ALA A 34 -15.00 6.74 18.49
N GLU A 35 -14.86 5.61 17.80
CA GLU A 35 -14.12 4.45 18.27
C GLU A 35 -12.61 4.76 18.34
N ILE A 36 -12.09 5.47 17.32
CA ILE A 36 -10.70 5.91 17.29
C ILE A 36 -10.41 6.85 18.47
N ALA A 37 -11.24 7.88 18.66
CA ALA A 37 -11.09 8.85 19.73
C ALA A 37 -11.09 8.20 21.14
N CYS A 38 -11.83 7.11 21.32
CA CYS A 38 -11.90 6.39 22.59
C CYS A 38 -10.68 5.48 22.85
N LEU A 39 -10.05 4.97 21.78
CA LEU A 39 -9.02 3.93 21.89
C LEU A 39 -7.59 4.45 21.81
N VAL A 40 -7.35 5.62 21.20
CA VAL A 40 -6.02 6.22 21.06
C VAL A 40 -5.86 7.49 21.90
N PRO A 41 -4.62 7.86 22.28
CA PRO A 41 -4.33 9.16 22.91
C PRO A 41 -4.83 10.35 22.08
N VAL A 42 -5.12 11.47 22.75
CA VAL A 42 -5.71 12.66 22.12
C VAL A 42 -4.83 13.21 21.00
N ASP A 43 -3.53 13.26 21.20
CA ASP A 43 -2.53 13.67 20.20
C ASP A 43 -2.57 12.78 18.94
N GLN A 44 -2.65 11.46 19.10
CA GLN A 44 -2.78 10.51 17.99
C GLN A 44 -4.12 10.69 17.25
N PHE A 45 -5.22 10.96 17.95
CA PHE A 45 -6.51 11.23 17.32
C PHE A 45 -6.51 12.56 16.54
N GLN A 46 -5.86 13.60 17.06
CA GLN A 46 -5.70 14.87 16.34
C GLN A 46 -4.82 14.69 15.10
N LEU A 47 -3.75 13.91 15.20
CA LEU A 47 -2.92 13.53 14.06
C LEU A 47 -3.75 12.81 13.00
N TYR A 48 -4.55 11.81 13.40
CA TYR A 48 -5.44 11.09 12.48
C TYR A 48 -6.39 12.03 11.74
N LYS A 49 -7.06 12.95 12.44
CA LYS A 49 -7.97 13.93 11.82
C LYS A 49 -7.26 14.84 10.84
N ARG A 50 -6.06 15.32 11.18
CA ARG A 50 -5.23 16.14 10.28
C ARG A 50 -4.88 15.37 9.01
N LEU A 51 -4.31 14.17 9.16
CA LEU A 51 -3.91 13.33 8.02
C LEU A 51 -5.10 12.93 7.15
N LYS A 52 -6.26 12.62 7.76
CA LYS A 52 -7.51 12.32 7.06
C LYS A 52 -7.94 13.52 6.21
N PHE A 53 -7.97 14.72 6.79
CA PHE A 53 -8.32 15.94 6.05
C PHE A 53 -7.32 16.22 4.91
N GLU A 54 -6.02 16.11 5.18
CA GLU A 54 -4.99 16.24 4.15
C GLU A 54 -5.21 15.27 3.00
N ARG A 55 -5.51 14.01 3.30
CA ARG A 55 -5.85 13.00 2.30
C ARG A 55 -7.08 13.39 1.48
N GLU A 56 -8.16 13.83 2.12
CA GLU A 56 -9.39 14.26 1.45
C GLU A 56 -9.12 15.40 0.46
N VAL A 57 -8.30 16.39 0.85
CA VAL A 57 -7.89 17.49 -0.03
C VAL A 57 -7.07 16.98 -1.21
N HIS A 58 -6.15 16.03 -1.02
CA HIS A 58 -5.33 15.48 -2.10
C HIS A 58 -6.10 14.58 -3.09
N LEU A 59 -7.20 13.97 -2.64
CA LEU A 59 -8.04 13.11 -3.47
C LEU A 59 -9.13 13.88 -4.23
N ASP A 60 -9.49 15.07 -3.75
CA ASP A 60 -10.47 15.94 -4.41
C ASP A 60 -9.79 16.74 -5.55
N PRO A 61 -10.14 16.48 -6.84
CA PRO A 61 -9.55 17.19 -7.97
C PRO A 61 -9.90 18.68 -8.01
N GLN A 62 -10.88 19.12 -7.22
CA GLN A 62 -11.32 20.51 -7.13
C GLN A 62 -10.70 21.25 -5.94
N ARG A 63 -9.76 20.64 -5.21
CA ARG A 63 -9.09 21.25 -4.07
C ARG A 63 -7.59 21.16 -4.18
N THR A 64 -6.90 22.12 -3.58
CA THR A 64 -5.44 22.12 -3.47
C THR A 64 -4.99 22.92 -2.27
N TRP A 65 -3.86 22.56 -1.68
CA TRP A 65 -3.17 23.41 -0.72
C TRP A 65 -2.54 24.62 -1.41
N CYS A 66 -2.55 25.75 -0.70
CA CYS A 66 -1.73 26.91 -1.05
C CYS A 66 -0.23 26.52 -0.90
N PRO A 67 0.62 26.82 -1.90
CA PRO A 67 2.05 26.48 -1.85
C PRO A 67 2.86 27.38 -0.93
N ALA A 68 2.30 28.49 -0.43
CA ALA A 68 2.99 29.33 0.54
C ALA A 68 3.17 28.60 1.87
N ALA A 69 4.42 28.48 2.33
CA ALA A 69 4.82 27.67 3.48
C ALA A 69 3.98 27.93 4.76
N ASP A 70 3.61 29.18 5.01
CA ASP A 70 2.93 29.59 6.25
C ASP A 70 1.40 29.75 6.10
N CYS A 71 0.82 29.47 4.92
CA CYS A 71 -0.59 29.77 4.64
C CYS A 71 -1.53 28.62 5.02
N GLN A 72 -1.16 27.38 4.69
CA GLN A 72 -1.97 26.16 4.94
C GLN A 72 -3.45 26.29 4.57
N THR A 73 -3.80 27.14 3.60
CA THR A 73 -5.19 27.32 3.17
C THR A 73 -5.51 26.37 2.03
N VAL A 74 -6.67 25.71 2.11
CA VAL A 74 -7.21 24.91 1.00
C VAL A 74 -7.93 25.83 0.02
N CYS A 75 -7.47 25.83 -1.23
CA CYS A 75 -8.03 26.60 -2.32
C CYS A 75 -8.88 25.71 -3.24
N HIS A 76 -9.86 26.31 -3.92
CA HIS A 76 -10.68 25.64 -4.92
C HIS A 76 -10.08 25.76 -6.32
N ILE A 77 -10.10 24.65 -7.06
CA ILE A 77 -9.71 24.59 -8.46
C ILE A 77 -10.99 24.64 -9.32
N ALA A 78 -11.05 25.61 -10.23
CA ALA A 78 -12.13 25.68 -11.21
C ALA A 78 -12.08 24.47 -12.14
N LEU A 79 -13.24 23.88 -12.42
CA LEU A 79 -13.36 22.78 -13.39
C LEU A 79 -12.99 23.30 -14.78
N SER A 80 -12.07 22.60 -15.44
CA SER A 80 -11.70 22.83 -16.84
C SER A 80 -12.03 21.57 -17.63
N GLU A 81 -12.81 21.71 -18.70
CA GLU A 81 -13.21 20.59 -19.56
C GLU A 81 -12.00 19.88 -20.21
N SER A 82 -10.89 20.60 -20.39
CA SER A 82 -9.68 20.10 -21.05
C SER A 82 -8.61 19.58 -20.09
N ARG A 83 -8.88 19.53 -18.76
CA ARG A 83 -7.90 19.20 -17.71
C ARG A 83 -6.61 20.05 -17.77
N ALA A 84 -6.69 21.19 -18.45
CA ALA A 84 -5.57 22.11 -18.59
C ALA A 84 -5.25 22.81 -17.25
N PRO A 85 -4.00 23.24 -17.05
CA PRO A 85 -3.64 24.05 -15.88
C PRO A 85 -4.48 25.33 -15.83
N VAL A 86 -4.99 25.66 -14.64
CA VAL A 86 -5.80 26.86 -14.39
C VAL A 86 -5.18 27.70 -13.27
N PRO A 87 -5.40 29.03 -13.26
CA PRO A 87 -4.98 29.86 -12.15
C PRO A 87 -5.81 29.55 -10.91
N VAL A 88 -5.15 29.50 -9.75
CA VAL A 88 -5.79 29.35 -8.44
C VAL A 88 -5.35 30.52 -7.57
N GLU A 89 -6.32 31.29 -7.04
CA GLU A 89 -6.06 32.37 -6.09
C GLU A 89 -6.33 31.89 -4.66
N CYS A 90 -5.38 32.14 -3.75
CA CYS A 90 -5.58 31.89 -2.33
C CYS A 90 -6.36 33.03 -1.66
N SER A 91 -7.45 32.70 -0.97
CA SER A 91 -8.27 33.68 -0.24
C SER A 91 -7.57 34.31 0.96
N ALA A 92 -6.60 33.62 1.57
CA ALA A 92 -5.88 34.07 2.76
C ALA A 92 -4.67 34.95 2.44
N CYS A 93 -3.74 34.46 1.62
CA CYS A 93 -2.49 35.18 1.30
C CYS A 93 -2.47 35.87 -0.06
N ARG A 94 -3.55 35.76 -0.85
CA ARG A 94 -3.69 36.37 -2.20
C ARG A 94 -2.66 35.90 -3.24
N LEU A 95 -1.93 34.83 -2.96
CA LEU A 95 -1.03 34.21 -3.93
C LEU A 95 -1.83 33.55 -5.06
N THR A 96 -1.47 33.85 -6.30
CA THR A 96 -2.01 33.21 -7.50
C THR A 96 -0.99 32.23 -8.08
N PHE A 97 -1.37 30.96 -8.17
CA PHE A 97 -0.48 29.87 -8.57
C PHE A 97 -1.13 28.92 -9.57
N CYS A 98 -0.31 28.09 -10.21
CA CYS A 98 -0.73 27.08 -11.17
C CYS A 98 -1.33 25.87 -10.47
N SER A 99 -2.54 25.46 -10.89
CA SER A 99 -3.20 24.27 -10.33
C SER A 99 -2.40 22.97 -10.49
N SER A 100 -1.48 22.90 -11.47
CA SER A 100 -0.70 21.70 -11.80
C SER A 100 0.66 21.63 -11.09
N CYS A 101 1.56 22.61 -11.30
CA CYS A 101 2.92 22.60 -10.74
C CYS A 101 3.07 23.39 -9.42
N LYS A 102 2.03 24.11 -8.99
CA LYS A 102 2.05 24.95 -7.77
C LYS A 102 3.02 26.14 -7.79
N GLU A 103 3.69 26.40 -8.90
CA GLU A 103 4.48 27.62 -9.13
C GLU A 103 3.57 28.84 -9.39
N ALA A 104 4.17 30.04 -9.41
CA ALA A 104 3.48 31.27 -9.80
C ALA A 104 2.75 31.10 -11.16
N TRP A 105 1.53 31.63 -11.27
CA TRP A 105 0.69 31.41 -12.45
C TRP A 105 1.37 31.82 -13.77
N HIS A 106 1.32 30.92 -14.76
CA HIS A 106 2.00 31.09 -16.04
C HIS A 106 1.07 30.71 -17.23
N PRO A 107 0.44 31.67 -17.93
CA PRO A 107 -0.57 31.36 -18.94
C PRO A 107 -0.03 30.71 -20.23
N GLN A 108 1.22 31.01 -20.63
CA GLN A 108 1.79 30.57 -21.91
C GLN A 108 2.98 29.61 -21.78
N ARG A 109 3.38 29.25 -20.55
CA ARG A 109 4.48 28.31 -20.32
C ARG A 109 3.90 26.96 -19.94
N LEU A 110 4.48 25.89 -20.48
CA LEU A 110 4.24 24.54 -19.97
C LEU A 110 4.80 24.46 -18.56
N CYS A 111 4.11 23.74 -17.67
CA CYS A 111 4.63 23.44 -16.34
C CYS A 111 6.02 22.82 -16.49
N GLN A 112 7.03 23.36 -15.83
CA GLN A 112 8.42 22.91 -15.99
C GLN A 112 8.61 21.45 -15.56
N GLU A 113 7.82 20.95 -14.61
CA GLU A 113 7.80 19.53 -14.24
C GLU A 113 7.21 18.61 -15.33
N ASN A 114 6.41 19.13 -16.27
CA ASN A 114 5.89 18.38 -17.42
C ASN A 114 6.82 18.47 -18.65
N LEU A 115 7.87 19.29 -18.59
CA LEU A 115 8.94 19.27 -19.59
C LEU A 115 9.90 18.13 -19.23
N SER A 116 9.47 16.89 -19.48
CA SER A 116 10.40 15.92 -20.04
C SER A 116 10.85 16.52 -21.37
N THR A 117 11.98 17.24 -21.39
CA THR A 117 12.51 17.90 -22.59
C THR A 117 12.45 16.93 -23.77
N PRO A 118 11.60 17.16 -24.79
CA PRO A 118 11.70 16.40 -26.02
C PRO A 118 12.85 17.03 -26.79
N VAL A 119 14.08 16.53 -26.57
CA VAL A 119 15.16 16.81 -27.51
C VAL A 119 14.83 16.00 -28.76
N LEU A 120 14.36 16.68 -29.80
CA LEU A 120 14.24 16.12 -31.14
C LEU A 120 15.66 15.86 -31.64
N THR A 121 16.12 14.61 -31.60
CA THR A 121 17.20 14.15 -32.47
C THR A 121 16.59 13.29 -33.57
N GLU A 122 17.06 13.49 -34.80
CA GLU A 122 16.50 12.99 -36.06
C GLU A 122 16.47 11.45 -36.22
N GLN A 123 16.54 10.69 -35.14
CA GLN A 123 16.51 9.22 -35.15
C GLN A 123 15.55 8.67 -34.07
N GLY A 124 14.26 9.02 -34.15
CA GLY A 124 13.11 8.16 -33.79
C GLY A 124 13.08 7.38 -32.46
N SER A 125 13.92 7.67 -31.48
CA SER A 125 14.03 6.92 -30.22
C SER A 125 13.76 7.85 -29.04
N LEU A 126 12.62 7.64 -28.37
CA LEU A 126 12.23 8.33 -27.15
C LEU A 126 13.07 7.80 -25.98
N ILE A 127 14.24 8.41 -25.74
CA ILE A 127 15.00 8.18 -24.50
C ILE A 127 14.88 9.45 -23.67
N GLY A 128 13.83 9.50 -22.83
CA GLY A 128 13.86 10.37 -21.67
C GLY A 128 15.00 9.91 -20.77
N THR A 129 15.99 10.76 -20.56
CA THR A 129 17.00 10.60 -19.51
C THR A 129 16.34 10.83 -18.16
N GLU A 130 15.49 9.88 -17.76
CA GLU A 130 14.90 9.84 -16.43
C GLU A 130 16.00 9.40 -15.47
N THR A 131 16.51 10.36 -14.71
CA THR A 131 17.33 10.10 -13.53
C THR A 131 16.63 9.05 -12.65
N GLU A 132 17.39 8.07 -12.17
CA GLU A 132 16.98 7.10 -11.16
C GLU A 132 16.80 7.78 -9.79
N ALA A 133 16.08 8.90 -9.76
CA ALA A 133 15.79 9.62 -8.54
C ALA A 133 15.11 8.65 -7.57
N PRO A 134 15.58 8.53 -6.31
CA PRO A 134 15.04 7.59 -5.33
C PRO A 134 13.63 7.96 -4.88
N ILE A 135 13.19 9.19 -5.13
CA ILE A 135 11.90 9.74 -4.69
C ILE A 135 11.16 10.32 -5.90
N LYS A 136 9.88 9.96 -6.05
CA LYS A 136 8.96 10.51 -7.07
C LYS A 136 7.58 10.76 -6.48
N GLN A 137 6.77 11.60 -7.12
CA GLN A 137 5.39 11.83 -6.71
C GLN A 137 4.44 10.76 -7.29
N CYS A 138 3.41 10.38 -6.53
CA CYS A 138 2.30 9.59 -7.05
C CYS A 138 1.58 10.34 -8.19
N PRO A 139 1.30 9.72 -9.35
CA PRO A 139 0.64 10.41 -10.48
C PRO A 139 -0.80 10.83 -10.18
N VAL A 140 -1.44 10.25 -9.15
CA VAL A 140 -2.82 10.56 -8.77
C VAL A 140 -2.87 11.53 -7.60
N CYS A 141 -2.30 11.16 -6.45
CA CYS A 141 -2.43 11.96 -5.21
C CYS A 141 -1.21 12.84 -4.89
N ARG A 142 -0.18 12.85 -5.74
CA ARG A 142 1.04 13.66 -5.64
C ARG A 142 1.89 13.51 -4.37
N ILE A 143 1.56 12.59 -3.47
CA ILE A 143 2.43 12.28 -2.32
C ILE A 143 3.78 11.77 -2.81
N TYR A 144 4.85 12.20 -2.13
CA TYR A 144 6.18 11.67 -2.39
C TYR A 144 6.27 10.20 -1.97
N ILE A 145 6.84 9.40 -2.85
CA ILE A 145 7.04 7.96 -2.70
C ILE A 145 8.53 7.70 -2.92
N GLU A 146 9.15 7.05 -1.96
CA GLU A 146 10.49 6.51 -2.08
C GLU A 146 10.43 5.12 -2.73
N ARG A 147 11.35 4.85 -3.65
CA ARG A 147 11.50 3.53 -4.27
C ARG A 147 12.17 2.58 -3.29
N ASN A 148 11.41 1.58 -2.85
CA ASN A 148 11.99 0.36 -2.29
C ASN A 148 12.56 -0.49 -3.44
N GLU A 149 13.79 -0.97 -3.31
CA GLU A 149 14.45 -1.78 -4.32
C GLU A 149 13.61 -3.00 -4.77
N GLY A 150 13.80 -3.47 -6.00
CA GLY A 150 13.19 -4.71 -6.49
C GLY A 150 12.18 -4.52 -7.64
N CYS A 151 10.95 -4.08 -7.35
CA CYS A 151 9.87 -4.02 -8.35
C CYS A 151 9.62 -2.60 -8.86
N ALA A 152 9.50 -2.43 -10.19
CA ALA A 152 9.15 -1.14 -10.78
C ALA A 152 7.64 -0.86 -10.84
N GLN A 153 6.79 -1.85 -10.58
CA GLN A 153 5.36 -1.63 -10.39
C GLN A 153 5.15 -1.27 -8.92
N MET A 154 4.79 -0.01 -8.68
CA MET A 154 4.62 0.51 -7.33
C MET A 154 3.15 0.76 -7.03
N MET A 155 2.76 0.55 -5.78
CA MET A 155 1.43 0.87 -5.27
C MET A 155 1.56 2.03 -4.29
N CYS A 156 0.85 3.13 -4.55
CA CYS A 156 0.81 4.25 -3.63
C CYS A 156 0.13 3.83 -2.31
N LYS A 157 0.84 3.91 -1.19
CA LYS A 157 0.27 3.57 0.13
C LYS A 157 -0.91 4.48 0.51
N ASN A 158 -0.92 5.71 0.00
CA ASN A 158 -2.00 6.67 0.19
C ASN A 158 -3.22 6.30 -0.68
N CYS A 159 -3.22 6.58 -1.99
CA CYS A 159 -4.42 6.38 -2.83
C CYS A 159 -4.63 4.95 -3.35
N LYS A 160 -3.74 3.99 -3.03
CA LYS A 160 -3.75 2.59 -3.51
C LYS A 160 -3.60 2.43 -5.03
N HIS A 161 -3.39 3.52 -5.75
CA HIS A 161 -3.13 3.52 -7.18
C HIS A 161 -1.82 2.80 -7.49
N THR A 162 -1.85 1.88 -8.44
CA THR A 162 -0.70 1.13 -8.94
C THR A 162 -0.18 1.77 -10.22
N PHE A 163 1.13 2.02 -10.30
CA PHE A 163 1.74 2.72 -11.43
C PHE A 163 3.16 2.24 -11.72
N CYS A 164 3.67 2.55 -12.91
CA CYS A 164 5.06 2.28 -13.29
C CYS A 164 5.99 3.36 -12.73
N TRP A 165 7.04 2.98 -12.02
CA TRP A 165 8.02 3.93 -11.46
C TRP A 165 8.70 4.82 -12.50
N TYR A 166 8.97 4.27 -13.69
CA TYR A 166 9.67 4.98 -14.74
C TYR A 166 8.74 5.99 -15.41
N CYS A 167 7.72 5.52 -16.13
CA CYS A 167 6.86 6.38 -16.93
C CYS A 167 5.62 6.94 -16.21
N LEU A 168 5.42 6.63 -14.93
CA LEU A 168 4.28 7.06 -14.11
C LEU A 168 2.89 6.70 -14.68
N GLN A 169 2.83 5.75 -15.61
CA GLN A 169 1.56 5.26 -16.18
C GLN A 169 0.73 4.48 -15.16
N ASN A 170 -0.58 4.64 -15.26
CA ASN A 170 -1.58 3.89 -14.48
C ASN A 170 -1.54 2.40 -14.84
N LEU A 171 -1.34 1.55 -13.84
CA LEU A 171 -1.28 0.09 -13.94
C LEU A 171 -2.32 -0.63 -13.06
N ASP A 172 -3.37 0.04 -12.58
CA ASP A 172 -4.40 -0.58 -11.71
C ASP A 172 -5.00 -1.84 -12.34
N ASN A 173 -5.19 -1.83 -13.66
CA ASN A 173 -5.78 -2.94 -14.42
C ASN A 173 -4.73 -3.85 -15.08
N ASP A 174 -3.43 -3.57 -14.94
CA ASP A 174 -2.36 -4.38 -15.54
C ASP A 174 -1.86 -5.47 -14.58
N ILE A 175 -2.79 -6.33 -14.18
CA ILE A 175 -2.54 -7.48 -13.28
C ILE A 175 -1.52 -8.45 -13.89
N PHE A 176 -1.42 -8.47 -15.22
CA PHE A 176 -0.53 -9.37 -15.97
C PHE A 176 0.84 -8.76 -16.26
N LEU A 177 1.14 -7.55 -15.80
CA LEU A 177 2.45 -6.90 -16.01
C LEU A 177 2.81 -6.74 -17.50
N ARG A 178 1.78 -6.62 -18.36
CA ARG A 178 1.96 -6.51 -19.83
C ARG A 178 2.68 -5.23 -20.23
N HIS A 179 2.60 -4.20 -19.39
CA HIS A 179 3.34 -2.95 -19.57
C HIS A 179 4.85 -3.16 -19.75
N TYR A 180 5.43 -4.19 -19.13
CA TYR A 180 6.87 -4.46 -19.17
C TYR A 180 7.31 -5.38 -20.33
N ASP A 181 6.38 -5.80 -21.20
CA ASP A 181 6.71 -6.67 -22.34
C ASP A 181 7.18 -5.87 -23.57
N ARG A 182 6.78 -4.59 -23.69
CA ARG A 182 6.99 -3.75 -24.88
C ARG A 182 7.25 -2.28 -24.49
N GLY A 183 7.73 -1.50 -25.46
CA GLY A 183 7.91 -0.06 -25.31
C GLY A 183 9.06 0.34 -24.37
N PRO A 184 9.07 1.58 -23.87
CA PRO A 184 10.21 2.18 -23.16
C PRO A 184 10.47 1.58 -21.75
N CYS A 185 9.49 0.86 -21.21
CA CYS A 185 9.58 0.17 -19.91
C CYS A 185 9.87 -1.33 -20.04
N ARG A 186 10.13 -1.82 -21.26
CA ARG A 186 10.41 -3.24 -21.50
C ARG A 186 11.57 -3.73 -20.63
N ASN A 187 11.40 -4.88 -19.97
CA ASN A 187 12.39 -5.52 -19.09
C ASN A 187 12.81 -4.70 -17.85
N LYS A 188 12.12 -3.59 -17.53
CA LYS A 188 12.44 -2.76 -16.37
C LYS A 188 11.68 -3.14 -15.10
N LEU A 189 11.01 -4.29 -15.05
CA LEU A 189 10.23 -4.69 -13.88
C LEU A 189 11.10 -4.97 -12.65
N GLY A 190 12.33 -5.45 -12.85
CA GLY A 190 13.30 -5.79 -11.80
C GLY A 190 13.19 -7.22 -11.25
N HIS A 191 12.21 -8.00 -11.70
CA HIS A 191 12.14 -9.45 -11.50
C HIS A 191 11.47 -10.14 -12.71
N SER A 192 11.60 -11.47 -12.81
CA SER A 192 10.91 -12.26 -13.83
C SER A 192 9.41 -12.40 -13.52
N ARG A 193 8.56 -12.45 -14.53
CA ARG A 193 7.12 -12.78 -14.34
C ARG A 193 6.95 -14.23 -13.87
N ALA A 194 7.84 -15.12 -14.31
CA ALA A 194 7.83 -16.52 -13.91
C ALA A 194 8.04 -16.68 -12.41
N SER A 195 8.87 -15.85 -11.76
CA SER A 195 9.06 -15.93 -10.31
C SER A 195 7.82 -15.52 -9.53
N VAL A 196 7.07 -14.51 -10.00
CA VAL A 196 5.80 -14.12 -9.36
C VAL A 196 4.73 -15.19 -9.52
N MET A 197 4.57 -15.73 -10.73
CA MET A 197 3.61 -16.82 -10.98
C MET A 197 3.99 -18.08 -10.21
N TRP A 198 5.28 -18.44 -10.19
CA TRP A 198 5.79 -19.56 -9.42
C TRP A 198 5.51 -19.40 -7.93
N ASN A 199 5.81 -18.23 -7.36
CA ASN A 199 5.57 -17.97 -5.94
C ASN A 199 4.08 -18.04 -5.59
N ARG A 200 3.19 -17.51 -6.45
CA ARG A 200 1.73 -17.63 -6.28
C ARG A 200 1.27 -19.09 -6.28
N THR A 201 1.71 -19.88 -7.27
CA THR A 201 1.33 -21.30 -7.37
C THR A 201 1.90 -22.11 -6.21
N GLN A 202 3.13 -21.82 -5.78
CA GLN A 202 3.79 -22.48 -4.65
C GLN A 202 3.02 -22.26 -3.34
N VAL A 203 2.60 -21.01 -3.05
CA VAL A 203 1.83 -20.71 -1.83
C VAL A 203 0.50 -21.46 -1.82
N VAL A 204 -0.24 -21.45 -2.94
CA VAL A 204 -1.49 -22.22 -3.06
C VAL A 204 -1.24 -23.71 -2.86
N GLY A 205 -0.18 -24.24 -3.46
CA GLY A 205 0.21 -25.65 -3.29
C GLY A 205 0.52 -26.02 -1.85
N ILE A 206 1.22 -25.16 -1.10
CA ILE A 206 1.51 -25.37 0.33
C ILE A 206 0.22 -25.39 1.15
N LEU A 207 -0.68 -24.43 0.93
CA LEU A 207 -1.96 -24.37 1.66
C LEU A 207 -2.84 -25.60 1.40
N VAL A 208 -2.94 -26.02 0.14
CA VAL A 208 -3.67 -27.23 -0.24
C VAL A 208 -3.02 -28.47 0.38
N GLY A 209 -1.69 -28.58 0.31
CA GLY A 209 -0.94 -29.68 0.89
C GLY A 209 -1.13 -29.80 2.41
N LEU A 210 -1.02 -28.70 3.14
CA LEU A 210 -1.28 -28.67 4.58
C LEU A 210 -2.74 -29.03 4.92
N GLY A 211 -3.70 -28.59 4.10
CA GLY A 211 -5.11 -28.98 4.25
C GLY A 211 -5.32 -30.48 4.09
N ILE A 212 -4.72 -31.11 3.07
CA ILE A 212 -4.80 -32.56 2.86
C ILE A 212 -4.15 -33.31 4.02
N ILE A 213 -2.97 -32.89 4.47
CA ILE A 213 -2.28 -33.51 5.60
C ILE A 213 -3.16 -33.45 6.85
N ALA A 214 -3.76 -32.30 7.17
CA ALA A 214 -4.66 -32.15 8.31
C ALA A 214 -5.90 -33.07 8.21
N LEU A 215 -6.50 -33.16 7.02
CA LEU A 215 -7.65 -34.05 6.75
C LEU A 215 -7.32 -35.53 6.89
N VAL A 216 -6.11 -35.97 6.55
CA VAL A 216 -5.70 -37.38 6.64
C VAL A 216 -5.18 -37.74 8.02
N THR A 217 -4.39 -36.85 8.63
CA THR A 217 -3.79 -37.10 9.96
C THR A 217 -4.82 -37.06 11.08
N SER A 218 -5.85 -36.21 11.00
CA SER A 218 -6.88 -36.11 12.03
C SER A 218 -7.63 -37.44 12.27
N PRO A 219 -8.17 -38.14 11.23
CA PRO A 219 -8.75 -39.47 11.39
C PRO A 219 -7.78 -40.52 11.91
N LEU A 220 -6.53 -40.52 11.44
CA LEU A 220 -5.51 -41.48 11.89
C LEU A 220 -5.18 -41.32 13.37
N LEU A 221 -5.08 -40.07 13.84
CA LEU A 221 -4.87 -39.77 15.26
C LEU A 221 -6.07 -40.16 16.11
N LEU A 222 -7.31 -39.96 15.64
CA LEU A 222 -8.51 -40.40 16.34
C LEU A 222 -8.57 -41.93 16.48
N VAL A 223 -8.20 -42.67 15.43
CA VAL A 223 -8.14 -44.14 15.46
C VAL A 223 -6.99 -44.66 16.33
N ALA A 224 -5.84 -43.97 16.34
CA ALA A 224 -4.69 -44.35 17.15
C ALA A 224 -4.83 -43.95 18.63
N SER A 225 -5.72 -43.00 18.96
CA SER A 225 -5.88 -42.45 20.31
C SER A 225 -6.16 -43.52 21.39
N PRO A 226 -7.08 -44.48 21.20
CA PRO A 226 -7.31 -45.55 22.18
C PRO A 226 -6.06 -46.40 22.44
N CYS A 227 -5.30 -46.72 21.39
CA CYS A 227 -4.07 -47.51 21.48
C CYS A 227 -2.95 -46.74 22.19
N ILE A 228 -2.77 -45.47 21.85
CA ILE A 228 -1.79 -44.58 22.48
C ILE A 228 -2.11 -44.40 23.97
N ILE A 229 -3.37 -44.13 24.31
CA ILE A 229 -3.84 -44.02 25.71
C ILE A 229 -3.60 -45.33 26.47
N CYS A 230 -3.93 -46.48 25.87
CA CYS A 230 -3.69 -47.80 26.49
C CYS A 230 -2.20 -48.08 26.75
N CYS A 231 -1.32 -47.74 25.80
CA CYS A 231 0.13 -47.89 25.95
C CYS A 231 0.70 -46.98 27.05
N ILE A 232 0.25 -45.73 27.12
CA ILE A 232 0.64 -44.79 28.17
C ILE A 232 0.15 -45.28 29.54
N CYS A 233 -1.11 -45.71 29.67
CA CYS A 233 -1.65 -46.24 30.91
C CYS A 233 -0.92 -47.52 31.39
N LYS A 234 -0.53 -48.43 30.48
CA LYS A 234 0.29 -49.61 30.82
C LYS A 234 1.69 -49.23 31.31
N SER A 235 2.33 -48.26 30.64
CA SER A 235 3.65 -47.77 31.03
C SER A 235 3.62 -47.08 32.41
N CYS A 236 2.58 -46.29 32.70
CA CYS A 236 2.34 -45.71 34.03
C CYS A 236 2.11 -46.78 35.12
N ARG A 237 1.35 -47.85 34.83
CA ARG A 237 1.18 -48.99 35.76
C ARG A 237 2.49 -49.74 36.02
N SER A 238 3.33 -49.92 35.01
CA SER A 238 4.63 -50.58 35.14
C SER A 238 5.62 -49.77 36.00
N LYS A 239 5.66 -48.44 35.83
CA LYS A 239 6.47 -47.55 36.67
C LYS A 239 6.01 -47.53 38.14
N LYS A 240 4.70 -47.58 38.41
CA LYS A 240 4.18 -47.71 39.79
C LYS A 240 4.60 -49.02 40.47
N LYS A 241 4.69 -50.13 39.73
CA LYS A 241 5.16 -51.43 40.26
C LYS A 241 6.67 -51.47 40.60
N LYS A 242 7.50 -50.60 40.01
CA LYS A 242 8.95 -50.54 40.31
C LYS A 242 9.30 -49.66 41.52
N HIS A 243 8.39 -48.80 41.98
CA HIS A 243 8.61 -47.86 43.09
C HIS A 243 7.92 -48.26 44.41
N SER A 244 7.22 -49.39 44.47
CA SER A 244 6.75 -49.94 45.74
C SER A 244 7.94 -50.50 46.54
N PRO A 245 8.21 -50.01 47.77
CA PRO A 245 9.29 -50.54 48.60
C PRO A 245 8.98 -51.99 49.01
N PRO A 246 10.01 -52.81 49.26
CA PRO A 246 9.80 -54.18 49.73
C PRO A 246 9.10 -54.12 51.09
N THR A 247 7.90 -54.69 51.17
CA THR A 247 7.21 -54.94 52.43
C THR A 247 8.05 -55.93 53.23
N THR A 248 8.39 -55.51 54.44
CA THR A 248 9.16 -56.26 55.46
C THR A 248 8.39 -57.47 55.97
#